data_AF-A0A4V1SE67-F1
#
_entry.id   AF-A0A4V1SE67-F1
#
_cell.length_a   1.000
_cell.length_b   1.000
_cell.length_c   1.000
_cell.angle_alpha   90.00
_cell.angle_beta   90.00
_cell.angle_gamma   90.00
#
_symmetry.space_group_name_H-M   'P 1'
#
loop_
_entity.id
_entity.type
_entity.pdbx_description
1 polymer ?
#
loop_
_entity_poly.entity_id
_entity_poly.type
_entity_poly.pdbx_seq_one_letter_code
_entity_poly.pdbx_strand_id
1 'polypeptide(L)'
;MLKKFLAPLAMIASLLTTVHAAGPVTINTNFTSDASGWTAGFGDYPVGSEEFYELKSGIRKLPTSIKLKRKSFMLSGNNHSDDLCMFMRKRVNGLLPNVRYKVTFSVTFASSSPRDAVGVGGAPSIPVKAGVSRKRPSTKGKYARLTIDKGNQSVG
;
A
#
# COMPACT_ATOMS: atom_id res chain seq x y z
N MET A 1 39.41 37.09 -51.63
CA MET A 1 39.30 35.65 -51.29
C MET A 1 39.30 35.49 -49.78
N LEU A 2 38.15 35.23 -49.16
CA LEU A 2 38.02 34.99 -47.71
C LEU A 2 38.37 33.53 -47.42
N LYS A 3 39.44 33.26 -46.67
CA LYS A 3 39.78 31.92 -46.18
C LYS A 3 38.95 31.62 -44.92
N LYS A 4 37.98 30.71 -45.04
CA LYS A 4 37.22 30.19 -43.88
C LYS A 4 38.06 29.11 -43.19
N PHE A 5 38.44 29.35 -41.94
CA PHE A 5 38.99 28.32 -41.05
C PHE A 5 37.82 27.66 -40.29
N LEU A 6 37.72 26.33 -40.39
CA LEU A 6 36.94 25.52 -39.44
C LEU A 6 37.91 24.84 -38.49
N ALA A 7 37.76 25.08 -37.18
CA ALA A 7 38.38 24.26 -36.15
C ALA A 7 37.34 23.25 -35.64
N PRO A 8 37.69 21.96 -35.44
CA PRO A 8 36.77 21.01 -34.82
C PRO A 8 36.70 21.25 -33.31
N LEU A 9 35.49 21.51 -32.82
CA LEU A 9 35.19 21.62 -31.40
C LEU A 9 35.18 20.20 -30.81
N ALA A 10 36.22 19.81 -30.07
CA ALA A 10 36.22 18.56 -29.31
C ALA A 10 35.37 18.74 -28.05
N MET A 11 34.14 18.22 -28.07
CA MET A 11 33.29 18.15 -26.87
C MET A 11 33.76 16.98 -26.00
N ILE A 12 34.54 17.26 -24.96
CA ILE A 12 34.82 16.29 -23.90
C ILE A 12 33.61 16.32 -22.96
N ALA A 13 32.69 15.37 -23.13
CA ALA A 13 31.64 15.13 -22.14
C ALA A 13 32.24 14.27 -21.01
N SER A 14 32.72 14.89 -19.93
CA SER A 14 33.03 14.17 -18.70
C SER A 14 31.72 13.85 -17.99
N LEU A 15 31.30 12.58 -18.09
CA LEU A 15 30.15 12.10 -17.34
C LEU A 15 30.60 11.83 -15.90
N LEU A 16 30.49 12.84 -15.04
CA LEU A 16 30.56 12.66 -13.58
C LEU A 16 29.27 11.96 -13.12
N THR A 17 29.26 10.62 -13.14
CA THR A 17 28.24 9.85 -12.43
C THR A 17 28.53 9.93 -10.94
N THR A 18 27.96 10.91 -10.24
CA THR A 18 27.83 10.83 -8.79
C THR A 18 26.93 9.64 -8.49
N VAL A 19 27.52 8.55 -7.97
CA VAL A 19 26.77 7.46 -7.36
C VAL A 19 26.14 8.05 -6.11
N HIS A 20 24.96 8.66 -6.23
CA HIS A 20 24.18 9.01 -5.07
C HIS A 20 23.72 7.69 -4.45
N ALA A 21 24.43 7.19 -3.45
CA ALA A 21 23.90 6.13 -2.62
C ALA A 21 22.67 6.71 -1.93
N ALA A 22 21.49 6.52 -2.52
CA ALA A 22 20.24 6.91 -1.86
C ALA A 22 20.20 6.13 -0.55
N GLY A 23 20.29 6.86 0.57
CA GLY A 23 20.12 6.29 1.89
C GLY A 23 18.76 5.57 2.02
N PRO A 24 18.53 4.87 3.14
CA PRO A 24 17.28 4.16 3.33
C PRO A 24 16.08 5.10 3.21
N VAL A 25 15.10 4.73 2.38
CA VAL A 25 13.81 5.40 2.34
C VAL A 25 12.97 4.87 3.50
N THR A 26 12.81 5.69 4.54
CA THR A 26 12.01 5.37 5.72
C THR A 26 10.63 6.01 5.62
N ILE A 27 9.58 5.20 5.77
CA ILE A 27 8.20 5.66 5.88
C ILE A 27 7.74 5.35 7.31
N ASN A 28 7.54 6.41 8.11
CA ASN A 28 6.93 6.30 9.42
C ASN A 28 5.56 6.99 9.42
N THR A 29 4.53 6.30 9.87
CA THR A 29 3.18 6.86 9.94
C THR A 29 2.50 6.39 11.22
N ASN A 30 2.01 7.34 12.00
CA ASN A 30 1.28 7.10 13.26
C ASN A 30 -0.20 7.54 13.20
N PHE A 31 -0.63 8.15 12.08
CA PHE A 31 -2.00 8.59 11.81
C PHE A 31 -2.59 9.58 12.82
N THR A 32 -1.76 10.25 13.64
CA THR A 32 -2.25 11.16 14.68
C THR A 32 -2.91 12.41 14.10
N SER A 33 -2.37 12.91 12.99
CA SER A 33 -2.81 14.15 12.34
C SER A 33 -3.70 13.86 11.13
N ASP A 34 -3.26 12.97 10.24
CA ASP A 34 -3.93 12.67 8.97
C ASP A 34 -3.60 11.24 8.46
N ALA A 35 -4.01 10.94 7.22
CA ALA A 35 -3.70 9.68 6.54
C ALA A 35 -2.29 9.60 5.97
N SER A 36 -1.51 10.69 5.99
CA SER A 36 -0.12 10.77 5.55
C SER A 36 0.10 10.14 4.17
N GLY A 37 -0.82 10.38 3.23
CA GLY A 37 -0.78 9.85 1.87
C GLY A 37 -1.11 8.35 1.72
N TRP A 38 -1.56 7.69 2.78
CA TRP A 38 -2.19 6.38 2.69
C TRP A 38 -3.61 6.51 2.15
N THR A 39 -4.00 5.56 1.31
CA THR A 39 -5.36 5.43 0.79
C THR A 39 -5.86 4.01 0.98
N ALA A 40 -7.15 3.87 1.23
CA ALA A 40 -7.81 2.56 1.32
C ALA A 40 -8.25 2.07 -0.07
N GLY A 41 -8.47 0.77 -0.16
CA GLY A 41 -9.20 0.12 -1.23
C GLY A 41 -9.87 -1.15 -0.73
N PHE A 42 -10.89 -1.56 -1.47
CA PHE A 42 -11.71 -2.73 -1.18
C PHE A 42 -11.86 -3.55 -2.46
N GLY A 43 -11.87 -4.88 -2.33
CA GLY A 43 -12.00 -5.82 -3.42
C GLY A 43 -12.68 -7.11 -3.04
N ASP A 44 -12.92 -7.97 -4.03
CA ASP A 44 -13.60 -9.26 -3.86
C ASP A 44 -15.03 -9.13 -3.29
N TYR A 45 -15.76 -8.11 -3.77
CA TYR A 45 -17.20 -7.87 -3.50
C TYR A 45 -17.90 -7.35 -4.78
N PRO A 46 -19.22 -7.51 -4.92
CA PRO A 46 -19.97 -6.91 -6.03
C PRO A 46 -19.93 -5.37 -5.98
N VAL A 47 -19.43 -4.74 -7.04
CA VAL A 47 -19.41 -3.27 -7.15
C VAL A 47 -20.84 -2.74 -7.08
N GLY A 48 -21.08 -1.69 -6.28
CA GLY A 48 -22.42 -1.17 -6.00
C GLY A 48 -23.06 -1.73 -4.73
N SER A 49 -22.42 -2.68 -4.06
CA SER A 49 -22.88 -3.24 -2.77
C SER A 49 -22.08 -2.71 -1.57
N GLU A 50 -21.43 -1.55 -1.69
CA GLU A 50 -20.54 -0.99 -0.66
C GLU A 50 -21.27 -0.73 0.68
N GLU A 51 -22.53 -0.29 0.62
CA GLU A 51 -23.37 -0.09 1.81
C GLU A 51 -23.73 -1.42 2.47
N PHE A 52 -24.11 -2.43 1.67
CA PHE A 52 -24.42 -3.78 2.17
C PHE A 52 -23.22 -4.45 2.84
N TYR A 53 -22.02 -4.25 2.29
CA TYR A 53 -20.76 -4.72 2.89
C TYR A 53 -20.22 -3.78 3.97
N GLU A 54 -20.93 -2.70 4.32
CA GLU A 54 -20.52 -1.72 5.33
C GLU A 54 -19.07 -1.21 5.19
N LEU A 55 -18.61 -0.98 3.96
CA LEU A 55 -17.21 -0.65 3.70
C LEU A 55 -16.87 0.73 4.24
N LYS A 56 -16.02 0.78 5.27
CA LYS A 56 -15.64 2.03 5.95
C LYS A 56 -14.13 2.13 6.04
N SER A 57 -13.60 3.33 5.78
CA SER A 57 -12.18 3.62 5.97
C SER A 57 -11.91 5.04 6.46
N GLY A 58 -10.68 5.25 6.92
CA GLY A 58 -10.12 6.57 7.20
C GLY A 58 -9.72 6.79 8.65
N ILE A 59 -9.32 8.01 8.95
CA ILE A 59 -8.77 8.36 10.26
C ILE A 59 -9.88 8.41 11.31
N ARG A 60 -9.70 7.63 12.39
CA ARG A 60 -10.65 7.52 13.50
C ARG A 60 -9.89 7.48 14.82
N LYS A 61 -10.55 7.88 15.92
CA LYS A 61 -10.02 7.60 17.26
C LYS A 61 -9.99 6.08 17.46
N LEU A 62 -8.97 5.58 18.15
CA LEU A 62 -8.97 4.19 18.59
C LEU A 62 -10.20 3.93 19.48
N PRO A 63 -10.74 2.69 19.47
CA PRO A 63 -11.80 2.29 20.39
C PRO A 63 -11.43 2.58 21.85
N THR A 64 -12.43 2.94 22.66
CA THR A 64 -12.24 3.28 24.08
C THR A 64 -11.68 2.12 24.90
N SER A 65 -11.88 0.88 24.46
CA SER A 65 -11.29 -0.34 25.04
C SER A 65 -9.76 -0.36 24.94
N ILE A 66 -9.16 0.42 24.03
CA ILE A 66 -7.72 0.58 23.90
C ILE A 66 -7.31 1.83 24.68
N LYS A 67 -6.52 1.66 25.75
CA LYS A 67 -6.08 2.75 26.67
C LYS A 67 -5.31 3.89 25.97
N LEU A 68 -4.93 3.72 24.71
CA LEU A 68 -4.25 4.73 23.89
C LEU A 68 -5.26 5.73 23.31
N LYS A 69 -5.21 6.98 23.79
CA LYS A 69 -6.01 8.09 23.26
C LYS A 69 -5.34 8.72 22.02
N ARG A 70 -5.31 7.99 20.90
CA ARG A 70 -4.79 8.50 19.61
C ARG A 70 -5.72 8.18 18.45
N LYS A 71 -5.55 8.92 17.35
CA LYS A 71 -6.15 8.56 16.06
C LYS A 71 -5.32 7.44 15.39
N SER A 72 -5.99 6.65 14.56
CA SER A 72 -5.41 5.60 13.73
C SER A 72 -6.15 5.52 12.39
N PHE A 73 -5.61 4.78 11.43
CA PHE A 73 -6.31 4.47 10.19
C PHE A 73 -7.19 3.23 10.40
N MET A 74 -8.50 3.40 10.22
CA MET A 74 -9.46 2.30 10.28
C MET A 74 -9.72 1.73 8.89
N LEU A 75 -9.79 0.40 8.80
CA LEU A 75 -10.40 -0.35 7.71
C LEU A 75 -11.46 -1.27 8.31
N SER A 76 -12.65 -1.30 7.70
CA SER A 76 -13.76 -2.15 8.16
C SER A 76 -14.64 -2.55 6.98
N GLY A 77 -15.23 -3.73 7.09
CA GLY A 77 -16.26 -4.24 6.20
C GLY A 77 -16.94 -5.47 6.81
N ASN A 78 -18.16 -5.71 6.40
CA ASN A 78 -18.97 -6.88 6.71
C ASN A 78 -18.78 -7.91 5.57
N ASN A 79 -18.11 -9.02 5.86
CA ASN A 79 -17.76 -9.99 4.85
C ASN A 79 -18.97 -10.87 4.49
N HIS A 80 -19.55 -10.65 3.30
CA HIS A 80 -20.62 -11.48 2.74
C HIS A 80 -20.15 -12.38 1.58
N SER A 81 -18.88 -12.32 1.19
CA SER A 81 -18.33 -13.05 0.04
C SER A 81 -17.34 -14.15 0.40
N ASP A 82 -17.08 -14.37 1.69
CA ASP A 82 -15.98 -15.17 2.26
C ASP A 82 -14.57 -14.72 1.86
N ASP A 83 -14.44 -13.78 0.91
CA ASP A 83 -13.19 -13.37 0.30
C ASP A 83 -12.94 -11.85 0.36
N LEU A 84 -13.77 -11.08 1.05
CA LEU A 84 -13.67 -9.61 1.11
C LEU A 84 -12.22 -9.17 1.40
N CYS A 85 -11.63 -8.44 0.46
CA CYS A 85 -10.28 -7.92 0.54
C CYS A 85 -10.30 -6.43 0.91
N MET A 86 -9.66 -6.09 2.02
CA MET A 86 -9.43 -4.71 2.43
C MET A 86 -7.93 -4.42 2.40
N PHE A 87 -7.52 -3.27 1.85
CA PHE A 87 -6.10 -2.93 1.79
C PHE A 87 -5.84 -1.43 1.95
N MET A 88 -4.63 -1.12 2.41
CA MET A 88 -4.07 0.23 2.39
C MET A 88 -2.90 0.27 1.41
N ARG A 89 -2.72 1.41 0.73
CA ARG A 89 -1.57 1.66 -0.13
C ARG A 89 -1.03 3.07 0.06
N LYS A 90 0.28 3.22 -0.07
CA LYS A 90 0.99 4.49 -0.13
C LYS A 90 2.05 4.42 -1.22
N ARG A 91 2.16 5.47 -2.03
CA ARG A 91 3.25 5.59 -3.01
C ARG A 91 4.57 5.84 -2.27
N VAL A 92 5.58 5.02 -2.57
CA VAL A 92 6.95 5.24 -2.13
C VAL A 92 7.66 6.09 -3.18
N ASN A 93 8.26 7.20 -2.75
CA ASN A 93 9.04 8.10 -3.59
C ASN A 93 10.51 8.08 -3.12
N GLY A 94 11.42 8.66 -3.90
CA GLY A 94 12.84 8.74 -3.55
C GLY A 94 13.63 7.44 -3.76
N LEU A 95 13.05 6.45 -4.46
CA LEU A 95 13.77 5.27 -4.91
C LEU A 95 14.51 5.58 -6.21
N LEU A 96 15.74 5.10 -6.33
CA LEU A 96 16.52 5.18 -7.54
C LEU A 96 16.05 4.14 -8.56
N PRO A 97 16.05 4.47 -9.86
CA PRO A 97 15.74 3.50 -10.89
C PRO A 97 16.76 2.36 -10.91
N ASN A 98 16.31 1.15 -11.28
CA ASN A 98 17.17 -0.03 -11.45
C ASN A 98 17.98 -0.48 -10.21
N VAL A 99 17.59 -0.05 -9.00
CA VAL A 99 18.19 -0.49 -7.74
C VAL A 99 17.32 -1.57 -7.09
N ARG A 100 17.95 -2.62 -6.54
CA ARG A 100 17.28 -3.62 -5.70
C ARG A 100 17.26 -3.14 -4.26
N TYR A 101 16.08 -3.19 -3.65
CA TYR A 101 15.88 -2.78 -2.26
C TYR A 101 15.47 -3.98 -1.41
N LYS A 102 16.04 -4.07 -0.20
CA LYS A 102 15.47 -4.88 0.88
C LYS A 102 14.41 -4.05 1.58
N VAL A 103 13.21 -4.60 1.72
CA VAL A 103 12.09 -3.93 2.37
C VAL A 103 11.78 -4.62 3.69
N THR A 104 11.62 -3.83 4.74
CA THR A 104 11.21 -4.30 6.06
C THR A 104 9.92 -3.60 6.44
N PHE A 105 8.94 -4.35 6.94
CA PHE A 105 7.68 -3.82 7.44
C PHE A 105 7.60 -4.01 8.95
N SER A 106 7.15 -2.97 9.64
CA SER A 106 6.70 -3.06 11.02
C SER A 106 5.30 -2.46 11.08
N VAL A 107 4.33 -3.28 11.46
CA VAL A 107 2.91 -2.92 11.44
C VAL A 107 2.30 -3.29 12.78
N THR A 108 1.61 -2.34 13.39
CA THR A 108 0.80 -2.57 14.59
C THR A 108 -0.67 -2.43 14.21
N PHE A 109 -1.44 -3.48 14.44
CA PHE A 109 -2.89 -3.48 14.22
C PHE A 109 -3.62 -3.67 15.55
N ALA A 110 -4.78 -3.04 15.65
CA ALA A 110 -5.79 -3.37 16.64
C ALA A 110 -6.96 -4.03 15.90
N SER A 111 -7.41 -5.19 16.38
CA SER A 111 -8.51 -5.93 15.77
C SER A 111 -9.53 -6.29 16.83
N SER A 112 -10.81 -6.13 16.50
CA SER A 112 -11.94 -6.64 17.27
C SER A 112 -12.40 -8.02 16.78
N SER A 113 -11.69 -8.64 15.82
CA SER A 113 -12.00 -9.99 15.37
C SER A 113 -11.85 -10.95 16.55
N PRO A 114 -12.89 -11.73 16.89
CA PRO A 114 -12.77 -12.72 17.95
C PRO A 114 -11.72 -13.76 17.56
N ARG A 115 -11.01 -14.29 18.56
CA ARG A 115 -10.33 -15.58 18.38
C ARG A 115 -11.43 -16.64 18.27
N ASP A 116 -11.32 -17.56 17.32
CA ASP A 116 -12.19 -18.74 17.20
C ASP A 116 -13.69 -18.47 16.89
N ALA A 117 -14.02 -17.39 16.17
CA ALA A 117 -15.42 -17.02 15.89
C ALA A 117 -16.12 -17.93 14.86
N VAL A 118 -16.87 -18.96 15.27
CA VAL A 118 -17.54 -19.87 14.31
C VAL A 118 -18.63 -19.16 13.49
N GLY A 119 -18.51 -19.16 12.16
CA GLY A 119 -19.55 -18.77 11.19
C GLY A 119 -19.78 -19.84 10.12
N VAL A 120 -20.75 -19.64 9.22
CA VAL A 120 -20.91 -20.49 8.02
C VAL A 120 -19.65 -20.29 7.18
N GLY A 121 -18.73 -21.28 7.19
CA GLY A 121 -17.37 -21.16 6.63
C GLY A 121 -16.22 -21.34 7.63
N GLY A 122 -16.50 -21.44 8.94
CA GLY A 122 -15.51 -21.64 10.00
C GLY A 122 -15.13 -20.36 10.75
N ALA A 123 -14.09 -20.43 11.59
CA ALA A 123 -13.57 -19.26 12.31
C ALA A 123 -12.96 -18.23 11.33
N PRO A 124 -13.14 -16.90 11.51
CA PRO A 124 -12.57 -15.91 10.61
C PRO A 124 -11.05 -15.99 10.65
N SER A 125 -10.47 -16.64 9.65
CA SER A 125 -9.06 -16.49 9.32
C SER A 125 -8.92 -15.17 8.58
N ILE A 126 -8.29 -14.18 9.21
CA ILE A 126 -8.00 -12.87 8.59
C ILE A 126 -6.50 -12.82 8.27
N PRO A 127 -6.05 -13.32 7.09
CA PRO A 127 -4.66 -13.24 6.71
C PRO A 127 -4.28 -11.77 6.47
N VAL A 128 -3.25 -11.30 7.18
CA VAL A 128 -2.66 -9.97 6.96
C VAL A 128 -1.41 -10.12 6.11
N LYS A 129 -1.31 -9.32 5.04
CA LYS A 129 -0.18 -9.32 4.11
C LYS A 129 0.37 -7.91 3.94
N ALA A 130 1.69 -7.81 3.81
CA ALA A 130 2.40 -6.58 3.51
C ALA A 130 3.39 -6.83 2.37
N GLY A 131 3.49 -5.88 1.43
CA GLY A 131 4.34 -6.03 0.27
C GLY A 131 4.52 -4.73 -0.50
N VAL A 132 5.40 -4.79 -1.49
CA VAL A 132 5.65 -3.69 -2.43
C VAL A 132 5.27 -4.13 -3.83
N SER A 133 4.77 -3.20 -4.63
CA SER A 133 4.49 -3.43 -6.05
C SER A 133 4.99 -2.28 -6.89
N ARG A 134 5.46 -2.59 -8.10
CA ARG A 134 5.80 -1.60 -9.13
C ARG A 134 4.57 -0.96 -9.75
N LYS A 135 3.42 -1.64 -9.68
CA LYS A 135 2.13 -1.15 -10.17
C LYS A 135 1.29 -0.70 -8.98
N ARG A 136 0.56 0.41 -9.14
CA ARG A 136 -0.37 0.89 -8.10
C ARG A 136 -1.49 -0.16 -7.90
N PRO A 137 -1.61 -0.78 -6.71
CA PRO A 137 -2.67 -1.76 -6.45
C PRO A 137 -4.04 -1.11 -6.54
N SER A 138 -4.99 -1.66 -7.28
CA SER A 138 -6.36 -1.16 -7.46
C SER A 138 -7.32 -2.33 -7.64
N THR A 139 -8.62 -2.07 -7.78
CA THR A 139 -9.62 -3.09 -8.07
C THR A 139 -10.32 -2.84 -9.40
N LYS A 140 -10.81 -3.90 -10.05
CA LYS A 140 -11.45 -3.82 -11.37
C LYS A 140 -12.55 -4.87 -11.58
N GLY A 141 -13.45 -4.58 -12.52
CA GLY A 141 -14.54 -5.47 -12.92
C GLY A 141 -15.68 -5.55 -11.91
N LYS A 142 -16.71 -6.33 -12.25
CA LYS A 142 -17.97 -6.43 -11.47
C LYS A 142 -17.81 -6.90 -10.01
N TYR A 143 -16.72 -7.60 -9.69
CA TYR A 143 -16.42 -8.10 -8.34
C TYR A 143 -15.20 -7.43 -7.70
N ALA A 144 -14.83 -6.24 -8.16
CA ALA A 144 -13.72 -5.46 -7.60
C ALA A 144 -12.44 -6.30 -7.40
N ARG A 145 -12.03 -7.10 -8.39
CA ARG A 145 -10.85 -7.97 -8.26
C ARG A 145 -9.57 -7.14 -8.16
N LEU A 146 -8.71 -7.47 -7.19
CA LEU A 146 -7.43 -6.80 -6.98
C LEU A 146 -6.52 -6.97 -8.20
N THR A 147 -5.84 -5.89 -8.60
CA THR A 147 -4.97 -5.86 -9.80
C THR A 147 -3.56 -6.37 -9.55
N ILE A 148 -3.21 -6.62 -8.30
CA ILE A 148 -1.98 -7.30 -7.90
C ILE A 148 -2.34 -8.68 -7.37
N ASP A 149 -1.44 -9.64 -7.57
CA ASP A 149 -1.55 -10.93 -6.93
C ASP A 149 -1.32 -10.77 -5.42
N LYS A 150 -2.27 -11.27 -4.62
CA LYS A 150 -2.18 -11.31 -3.15
C LYS A 150 -1.94 -12.73 -2.63
N GLY A 151 -1.73 -13.70 -3.50
CA GLY A 151 -1.78 -15.13 -3.17
C GLY A 151 -3.18 -15.56 -2.72
N ASN A 152 -3.36 -16.85 -2.43
CA ASN A 152 -4.63 -17.37 -1.95
C ASN A 152 -4.64 -17.48 -0.42
N GLN A 153 -5.54 -16.76 0.25
CA GLN A 153 -5.77 -16.86 1.69
C GLN A 153 -4.47 -16.81 2.53
N SER A 154 -4.05 -17.91 3.15
CA SER A 154 -2.83 -18.02 3.96
C SER A 154 -1.54 -18.21 3.16
N VAL A 155 -1.62 -18.40 1.84
CA VAL A 155 -0.49 -18.61 0.93
C VAL A 155 -0.05 -17.28 0.31
N GLY A 156 1.25 -17.06 0.17
CA GLY A 156 1.85 -15.88 -0.45
C GLY A 156 3.33 -16.04 -0.74
#